data_AF-A0A7S0KYB4-F1
#
_entry.id   AF-A0A7S0KYB4-F1
#
_cell.length_a   1.000
_cell.length_b   1.000
_cell.length_c   1.000
_cell.angle_alpha   90.00
_cell.angle_beta   90.00
_cell.angle_gamma   90.00
#
_symmetry.space_group_name_H-M   'P 1'
#
loop_
_entity.id
_entity.type
_entity.pdbx_description
1 polymer ?
#
loop_
_entity_poly.entity_id
_entity_poly.type
_entity_poly.pdbx_seq_one_letter_code
_entity_poly.pdbx_strand_id
1 'polypeptide(L)'
;FGHEMSSLLLCPVTNAILINHCSDRKDSRHPCGIRGGGPNAKYQWASNPKWDTKTSNWLNKTLEEMEEAKDWRLLSMEIVATRDIEEGEEIFMDYGPNWEEAWDKHVETWEQPESGSGFEHHVSVSELNQQQGSIVVSNDLINEYGFATDVFTVCWYWEHAVESEQEYDHEDFDDGWKDLDDEDIMSRYGESGQRFIRHASTNDYGEFWPCSVIHKNDDGNAPNSPKDDSTYTVRIYPSKTLTDTPKWHSRGLPRFLTNFPRKSIQYFTKPYRSDQHLPDAFRHHIEINDDIFPEQWKNRKPGWKGVHAKSTFKKDDRVLANYLGRGRWYKATIERAKSNKHYDVVYTDDSVVERDLNESFIKKSDWVTTPLRYLGSSLYL
;
A
#
# COMPACT_ATOMS: atom_id res chain seq x y z
N PHE A 1 3.66 13.57 -11.01
CA PHE A 1 3.87 14.51 -12.12
C PHE A 1 5.34 14.55 -12.48
N GLY A 2 5.69 14.61 -13.75
CA GLY A 2 7.08 14.61 -14.19
C GLY A 2 7.21 15.11 -15.63
N HIS A 3 8.43 15.10 -16.14
CA HIS A 3 8.72 15.53 -17.52
C HIS A 3 9.76 14.58 -18.11
N GLU A 4 9.60 14.18 -19.37
CA GLU A 4 10.49 13.19 -20.01
C GLU A 4 11.97 13.61 -20.00
N MET A 5 12.22 14.90 -20.27
CA MET A 5 13.52 15.57 -20.25
C MET A 5 14.07 15.89 -18.84
N SER A 6 13.41 15.50 -17.75
CA SER A 6 13.86 15.79 -16.39
C SER A 6 13.98 14.55 -15.52
N SER A 7 14.96 14.53 -14.61
CA SER A 7 15.01 13.56 -13.51
C SER A 7 14.07 13.90 -12.35
N LEU A 8 13.47 15.10 -12.35
CA LEU A 8 12.55 15.54 -11.31
C LEU A 8 11.20 14.83 -11.43
N LEU A 9 10.77 14.20 -10.32
CA LEU A 9 9.42 13.69 -10.15
C LEU A 9 8.76 14.45 -8.99
N LEU A 10 7.60 15.02 -9.27
CA LEU A 10 6.80 15.75 -8.28
C LEU A 10 5.66 14.83 -7.79
N CYS A 11 5.71 14.55 -6.49
CA CYS A 11 4.69 13.77 -5.77
C CYS A 11 3.75 14.75 -5.04
N PRO A 12 2.54 14.98 -5.56
CA PRO A 12 1.60 15.88 -4.91
C PRO A 12 1.18 15.31 -3.54
N VAL A 13 1.06 16.20 -2.56
CA VAL A 13 0.61 15.86 -1.20
C VAL A 13 -0.91 15.99 -1.03
N THR A 14 -1.64 16.28 -2.10
CA THR A 14 -3.09 16.50 -2.12
C THR A 14 -3.79 15.57 -3.11
N ASN A 15 -5.11 15.50 -3.02
CA ASN A 15 -5.97 14.61 -3.79
C ASN A 15 -6.17 15.00 -5.28
N ALA A 16 -5.39 15.95 -5.82
CA ALA A 16 -5.48 16.31 -7.25
C ALA A 16 -5.18 15.13 -8.19
N ILE A 17 -4.59 14.05 -7.66
CA ILE A 17 -4.37 12.76 -8.33
C ILE A 17 -5.65 11.97 -8.63
N LEU A 18 -6.82 12.42 -8.18
CA LEU A 18 -8.11 11.75 -8.38
C LEU A 18 -8.89 12.26 -9.61
N ILE A 19 -8.32 13.20 -10.37
CA ILE A 19 -8.96 13.74 -11.59
C ILE A 19 -8.62 12.86 -12.77
N ASN A 20 -9.61 12.26 -13.41
CA ASN A 20 -9.40 11.26 -14.46
C ASN A 20 -8.81 11.87 -15.75
N HIS A 21 -8.13 11.00 -16.50
CA HIS A 21 -7.60 11.32 -17.81
C HIS A 21 -8.68 11.28 -18.89
N CYS A 22 -8.64 12.24 -19.82
CA CYS A 22 -9.20 12.07 -21.15
C CYS A 22 -8.36 12.86 -22.17
N SER A 23 -8.64 12.70 -23.46
CA SER A 23 -7.85 13.34 -24.51
C SER A 23 -8.62 13.60 -25.80
N ASP A 24 -8.45 14.81 -26.34
CA ASP A 24 -8.90 15.17 -27.69
C ASP A 24 -8.04 14.54 -28.80
N ARG A 25 -6.81 14.08 -28.48
CA ARG A 25 -5.90 13.49 -29.48
C ARG A 25 -6.35 12.11 -29.92
N LYS A 26 -6.92 11.34 -28.99
CA LYS A 26 -7.28 9.92 -29.18
C LYS A 26 -8.63 9.62 -28.52
N ASP A 27 -9.66 10.38 -28.85
CA ASP A 27 -11.01 10.27 -28.24
C ASP A 27 -11.55 8.83 -28.20
N SER A 28 -11.32 8.04 -29.26
CA SER A 28 -11.74 6.62 -29.29
C SER A 28 -11.09 5.72 -28.22
N ARG A 29 -9.89 6.05 -27.74
CA ARG A 29 -9.17 5.28 -26.70
C ARG A 29 -9.21 5.96 -25.33
N HIS A 30 -9.41 7.27 -25.29
CA HIS A 30 -9.40 8.09 -24.07
C HIS A 30 -10.61 9.05 -24.03
N PRO A 31 -11.85 8.54 -23.96
CA PRO A 31 -13.06 9.33 -24.13
C PRO A 31 -13.31 10.28 -22.95
N CYS A 32 -13.79 11.50 -23.23
CA CYS A 32 -14.10 12.54 -22.24
C CYS A 32 -15.55 12.45 -21.70
N GLY A 33 -15.97 11.27 -21.28
CA GLY A 33 -17.32 11.03 -20.74
C GLY A 33 -18.44 11.11 -21.79
N ILE A 34 -19.69 11.01 -21.33
CA ILE A 34 -20.89 10.85 -22.19
C ILE A 34 -21.23 12.14 -22.97
N ARG A 35 -20.95 13.31 -22.38
CA ARG A 35 -21.28 14.60 -23.01
C ARG A 35 -20.24 15.05 -24.04
N GLY A 36 -19.08 14.39 -24.10
CA GLY A 36 -17.97 14.76 -24.99
C GLY A 36 -17.39 16.14 -24.69
N GLY A 37 -16.53 16.64 -25.58
CA GLY A 37 -16.03 18.03 -25.50
C GLY A 37 -14.67 18.21 -24.84
N GLY A 38 -13.85 17.16 -24.80
CA GLY A 38 -12.45 17.23 -24.44
C GLY A 38 -12.15 17.42 -22.95
N PRO A 39 -10.85 17.46 -22.59
CA PRO A 39 -10.41 17.80 -21.24
C PRO A 39 -10.90 19.20 -20.84
N ASN A 40 -11.63 19.28 -19.73
CA ASN A 40 -12.25 20.51 -19.25
C ASN A 40 -11.49 21.18 -18.09
N ALA A 41 -10.38 20.59 -17.66
CA ALA A 41 -9.47 21.15 -16.68
C ALA A 41 -8.01 20.97 -17.10
N LYS A 42 -7.16 21.87 -16.63
CA LYS A 42 -5.70 21.79 -16.75
C LYS A 42 -5.02 22.15 -15.44
N TYR A 43 -3.80 21.68 -15.27
CA TYR A 43 -2.93 22.19 -14.23
C TYR A 43 -2.18 23.44 -14.70
N GLN A 44 -1.83 24.29 -13.74
CA GLN A 44 -0.87 25.38 -13.93
C GLN A 44 -0.10 25.60 -12.63
N TRP A 45 1.07 26.25 -12.71
CA TRP A 45 1.75 26.70 -11.50
C TRP A 45 0.91 27.74 -10.76
N ALA A 46 1.01 27.74 -9.44
CA ALA A 46 0.30 28.68 -8.60
C ALA A 46 0.51 30.14 -9.04
N SER A 47 -0.60 30.85 -9.16
CA SER A 47 -0.61 32.23 -9.58
C SER A 47 -0.02 33.14 -8.49
N ASN A 48 0.99 33.93 -8.86
CA ASN A 48 1.56 34.98 -8.01
C ASN A 48 0.82 36.31 -8.31
N PRO A 49 0.35 37.07 -7.30
CA PRO A 49 0.49 36.88 -5.85
C PRO A 49 -0.70 36.18 -5.18
N LYS A 50 -1.65 35.65 -5.96
CA LYS A 50 -2.97 35.30 -5.46
C LYS A 50 -3.01 34.05 -4.58
N TRP A 51 -2.19 33.03 -4.87
CA TRP A 51 -2.29 31.73 -4.19
C TRP A 51 -1.03 31.34 -3.43
N ASP A 52 0.12 31.28 -4.11
CA ASP A 52 1.39 30.92 -3.49
C ASP A 52 2.54 31.74 -4.08
N THR A 53 3.03 32.69 -3.29
CA THR A 53 4.14 33.57 -3.68
C THR A 53 5.50 32.85 -3.68
N LYS A 54 5.61 31.67 -3.05
CA LYS A 54 6.86 30.91 -3.02
C LYS A 54 7.08 30.17 -4.33
N THR A 55 6.01 29.65 -4.96
CA THR A 55 6.12 28.85 -6.19
C THR A 55 6.95 29.57 -7.26
N SER A 56 6.68 30.85 -7.53
CA SER A 56 7.46 31.60 -8.54
C SER A 56 8.95 31.72 -8.22
N ASN A 57 9.32 31.74 -6.93
CA ASN A 57 10.73 31.76 -6.53
C ASN A 57 11.39 30.40 -6.76
N TRP A 58 10.66 29.32 -6.48
CA TRP A 58 11.15 27.95 -6.70
C TRP A 58 11.27 27.60 -8.18
N LEU A 59 10.35 28.09 -9.02
CA LEU A 59 10.42 27.92 -10.48
C LEU A 59 11.68 28.52 -11.12
N ASN A 60 12.41 29.41 -10.42
CA ASN A 60 13.67 29.99 -10.90
C ASN A 60 14.91 29.25 -10.37
N LYS A 61 14.75 28.28 -9.47
CA LYS A 61 15.86 27.54 -8.87
C LYS A 61 16.29 26.36 -9.72
N THR A 62 17.55 25.94 -9.60
CA THR A 62 18.02 24.67 -10.16
C THR A 62 17.62 23.50 -9.26
N LEU A 63 17.76 22.26 -9.76
CA LEU A 63 17.46 21.06 -8.97
C LEU A 63 18.42 20.93 -7.77
N GLU A 64 19.67 21.32 -7.93
CA GLU A 64 20.68 21.33 -6.86
C GLU A 64 20.31 22.34 -5.76
N GLU A 65 19.89 23.55 -6.14
CA GLU A 65 19.43 24.55 -5.18
C GLU A 65 18.15 24.11 -4.43
N MET A 66 17.28 23.34 -5.10
CA MET A 66 16.11 22.74 -4.47
C MET A 66 16.47 21.67 -3.45
N GLU A 67 17.45 20.82 -3.76
CA GLU A 67 17.95 19.78 -2.86
C GLU A 67 18.63 20.38 -1.62
N GLU A 68 19.44 21.42 -1.81
CA GLU A 68 20.19 22.07 -0.72
C GLU A 68 19.28 22.80 0.28
N ALA A 69 18.15 23.34 -0.17
CA ALA A 69 17.32 24.20 0.65
C ALA A 69 16.54 23.46 1.76
N LYS A 70 16.38 22.13 1.66
CA LYS A 70 15.73 21.27 2.67
C LYS A 70 14.36 21.78 3.18
N ASP A 71 13.59 22.46 2.31
CA ASP A 71 12.26 22.98 2.64
C ASP A 71 11.16 21.94 2.28
N TRP A 72 10.04 21.94 3.00
CA TRP A 72 9.08 20.83 3.00
C TRP A 72 7.80 21.08 2.20
N ARG A 73 7.63 22.23 1.53
CA ARG A 73 6.57 22.50 0.53
C ARG A 73 7.05 23.55 -0.48
N LEU A 74 7.60 23.09 -1.59
CA LEU A 74 8.29 23.95 -2.57
C LEU A 74 7.34 24.55 -3.61
N LEU A 75 6.46 23.72 -4.15
CA LEU A 75 5.66 24.06 -5.33
C LEU A 75 4.19 23.81 -5.05
N SER A 76 3.36 24.72 -5.55
CA SER A 76 1.91 24.61 -5.56
C SER A 76 1.44 24.60 -7.02
N MET A 77 0.51 23.70 -7.33
CA MET A 77 -0.18 23.64 -8.61
C MET A 77 -1.66 23.94 -8.40
N GLU A 78 -2.23 24.73 -9.30
CA GLU A 78 -3.65 24.99 -9.39
C GLU A 78 -4.25 24.08 -10.47
N ILE A 79 -5.44 23.55 -10.22
CA ILE A 79 -6.28 22.96 -11.25
C ILE A 79 -7.31 24.01 -11.64
N VAL A 80 -7.32 24.40 -12.91
CA VAL A 80 -8.21 25.44 -13.43
C VAL A 80 -9.06 24.85 -14.55
N ALA A 81 -10.33 25.26 -14.58
CA ALA A 81 -11.23 24.93 -15.66
C ALA A 81 -10.76 25.61 -16.97
N THR A 82 -10.82 24.90 -18.09
CA THR A 82 -10.46 25.43 -19.42
C THR A 82 -11.67 26.04 -20.14
N ARG A 83 -12.87 25.72 -19.65
CA ARG A 83 -14.17 26.22 -20.08
C ARG A 83 -15.16 26.15 -18.91
N ASP A 84 -16.35 26.69 -19.09
CA ASP A 84 -17.44 26.46 -18.15
C ASP A 84 -17.77 24.95 -18.11
N ILE A 85 -17.88 24.41 -16.89
CA ILE A 85 -18.19 23.00 -16.62
C ILE A 85 -19.65 22.93 -16.19
N GLU A 86 -20.46 22.16 -16.92
CA GLU A 86 -21.89 22.05 -16.65
C GLU A 86 -22.18 21.16 -15.43
N GLU A 87 -23.36 21.34 -14.84
CA GLU A 87 -23.81 20.48 -13.75
C GLU A 87 -23.91 19.01 -14.21
N GLY A 88 -23.27 18.14 -13.45
CA GLY A 88 -23.17 16.70 -13.72
C GLY A 88 -22.07 16.30 -14.71
N GLU A 89 -21.26 17.23 -15.21
CA GLU A 89 -20.03 16.88 -15.92
C GLU A 89 -18.94 16.39 -14.97
N GLU A 90 -18.22 15.35 -15.39
CA GLU A 90 -16.99 14.93 -14.74
C GLU A 90 -15.85 15.88 -15.12
N ILE A 91 -14.93 16.09 -14.19
CA ILE A 91 -13.73 16.89 -14.42
C ILE A 91 -12.66 15.98 -15.02
N PHE A 92 -12.20 16.31 -16.22
CA PHE A 92 -11.15 15.59 -16.92
C PHE A 92 -9.93 16.45 -17.16
N MET A 93 -8.77 15.81 -17.10
CA MET A 93 -7.48 16.45 -17.35
C MET A 93 -6.67 15.65 -18.37
N ASP A 94 -6.01 16.36 -19.27
CA ASP A 94 -5.07 15.72 -20.19
C ASP A 94 -3.77 15.38 -19.46
N TYR A 95 -3.36 14.11 -19.51
CA TYR A 95 -2.15 13.62 -18.84
C TYR A 95 -0.91 13.66 -19.73
N GLY A 96 -1.07 14.02 -21.00
CA GLY A 96 0.00 14.14 -21.98
C GLY A 96 0.17 12.92 -22.89
N PRO A 97 0.77 13.10 -24.07
CA PRO A 97 0.91 12.06 -25.09
C PRO A 97 1.81 10.90 -24.65
N ASN A 98 2.82 11.15 -23.80
CA ASN A 98 3.70 10.09 -23.31
C ASN A 98 2.96 9.14 -22.35
N TRP A 99 2.04 9.67 -21.54
CA TRP A 99 1.17 8.85 -20.69
C TRP A 99 0.24 7.98 -21.56
N GLU A 100 -0.36 8.56 -22.59
CA GLU A 100 -1.22 7.83 -23.53
C GLU A 100 -0.48 6.70 -24.24
N GLU A 101 0.73 6.95 -24.76
CA GLU A 101 1.55 5.92 -25.40
C GLU A 101 1.89 4.80 -24.42
N ALA A 102 2.24 5.14 -23.17
CA ALA A 102 2.50 4.15 -22.14
C ALA A 102 1.26 3.33 -21.78
N TRP A 103 0.10 3.96 -21.68
CA TRP A 103 -1.18 3.28 -21.40
C TRP A 103 -1.59 2.37 -22.56
N ASP A 104 -1.56 2.89 -23.79
CA ASP A 104 -1.88 2.13 -25.00
C ASP A 104 -1.00 0.88 -25.09
N LYS A 105 0.32 1.05 -24.92
CA LYS A 105 1.26 -0.06 -24.89
C LYS A 105 0.97 -1.03 -23.76
N HIS A 106 0.64 -0.53 -22.57
CA HIS A 106 0.28 -1.38 -21.45
C HIS A 106 -0.93 -2.24 -21.80
N VAL A 107 -2.02 -1.65 -22.29
CA VAL A 107 -3.23 -2.38 -22.70
C VAL A 107 -2.93 -3.39 -23.81
N GLU A 108 -2.12 -3.02 -24.80
CA GLU A 108 -1.76 -3.90 -25.92
C GLU A 108 -0.88 -5.10 -25.49
N THR A 109 -0.06 -4.93 -24.45
CA THR A 109 0.88 -5.96 -23.96
C THR A 109 0.47 -6.61 -22.65
N TRP A 110 -0.66 -6.20 -22.07
CA TRP A 110 -1.12 -6.73 -20.80
C TRP A 110 -1.59 -8.16 -20.99
N GLU A 111 -1.00 -9.06 -20.21
CA GLU A 111 -1.39 -10.46 -20.15
C GLU A 111 -2.09 -10.70 -18.81
N GLN A 112 -3.19 -11.43 -18.84
CA GLN A 112 -3.84 -11.87 -17.61
C GLN A 112 -2.84 -12.72 -16.82
N PRO A 113 -2.76 -12.56 -15.48
CA PRO A 113 -1.92 -13.41 -14.65
C PRO A 113 -2.14 -14.90 -14.94
N GLU A 114 -1.07 -15.70 -14.90
CA GLU A 114 -1.10 -17.13 -15.23
C GLU A 114 -2.22 -17.85 -14.45
N SER A 115 -2.93 -18.77 -15.12
CA SER A 115 -3.97 -19.59 -14.47
C SER A 115 -3.35 -20.40 -13.33
N GLY A 116 -3.95 -20.35 -12.14
CA GLY A 116 -3.39 -20.99 -10.95
C GLY A 116 -2.36 -20.14 -10.22
N SER A 117 -2.09 -18.91 -10.69
CA SER A 117 -1.40 -17.90 -9.88
C SER A 117 -2.23 -17.54 -8.65
N GLY A 118 -3.57 -17.70 -8.73
CA GLY A 118 -4.61 -17.36 -7.75
C GLY A 118 -5.31 -16.02 -8.03
N PHE A 119 -4.81 -15.24 -9.01
CA PHE A 119 -5.34 -13.91 -9.33
C PHE A 119 -6.77 -13.97 -9.87
N GLU A 120 -7.17 -15.12 -10.42
CA GLU A 120 -8.55 -15.46 -10.75
C GLU A 120 -9.53 -15.34 -9.57
N HIS A 121 -9.02 -15.32 -8.34
CA HIS A 121 -9.78 -15.18 -7.09
C HIS A 121 -9.53 -13.85 -6.37
N HIS A 122 -8.86 -12.89 -7.01
CA HIS A 122 -8.64 -11.57 -6.43
C HIS A 122 -9.98 -10.84 -6.24
N VAL A 123 -10.22 -10.38 -5.01
CA VAL A 123 -11.38 -9.56 -4.65
C VAL A 123 -10.85 -8.28 -3.99
N SER A 124 -11.29 -7.12 -4.49
CA SER A 124 -10.86 -5.83 -3.94
C SER A 124 -11.37 -5.66 -2.50
N VAL A 125 -10.66 -4.89 -1.69
CA VAL A 125 -11.11 -4.57 -0.32
C VAL A 125 -12.45 -3.84 -0.31
N SER A 126 -12.73 -3.02 -1.33
CA SER A 126 -14.03 -2.35 -1.46
C SER A 126 -15.15 -3.38 -1.65
N GLU A 127 -14.93 -4.36 -2.52
CA GLU A 127 -15.89 -5.44 -2.76
C GLU A 127 -16.07 -6.34 -1.54
N LEU A 128 -14.98 -6.75 -0.88
CA LEU A 128 -15.05 -7.53 0.38
C LEU A 128 -15.86 -6.81 1.46
N ASN A 129 -15.74 -5.48 1.55
CA ASN A 129 -16.51 -4.69 2.52
C ASN A 129 -17.98 -4.47 2.10
N GLN A 130 -18.28 -4.47 0.80
CA GLN A 130 -19.65 -4.36 0.28
C GLN A 130 -20.44 -5.67 0.39
N GLN A 131 -19.75 -6.80 0.33
CA GLN A 131 -20.34 -8.10 0.59
C GLN A 131 -20.82 -8.15 2.05
N GLN A 132 -22.13 -8.02 2.28
CA GLN A 132 -22.79 -8.15 3.59
C GLN A 132 -22.79 -9.61 4.12
N GLY A 133 -21.74 -10.36 3.80
CA GLY A 133 -21.52 -11.73 4.23
C GLY A 133 -20.87 -11.80 5.61
N SER A 134 -20.74 -13.03 6.11
CA SER A 134 -19.96 -13.29 7.32
C SER A 134 -18.50 -12.89 7.11
N ILE A 135 -17.87 -12.26 8.10
CA ILE A 135 -16.41 -12.10 8.11
C ILE A 135 -15.78 -13.48 8.19
N VAL A 136 -14.85 -13.73 7.29
CA VAL A 136 -14.00 -14.93 7.29
C VAL A 136 -13.01 -14.86 8.45
N VAL A 137 -12.89 -15.96 9.20
CA VAL A 137 -11.96 -16.10 10.33
C VAL A 137 -10.52 -15.89 9.85
N SER A 138 -9.67 -15.28 10.67
CA SER A 138 -8.34 -14.85 10.22
C SER A 138 -7.45 -15.99 9.70
N ASN A 139 -7.60 -17.21 10.21
CA ASN A 139 -6.89 -18.38 9.70
C ASN A 139 -7.45 -18.89 8.36
N ASP A 140 -8.75 -18.71 8.14
CA ASP A 140 -9.44 -19.15 6.93
C ASP A 140 -9.26 -18.17 5.77
N LEU A 141 -8.97 -16.89 6.06
CA LEU A 141 -8.69 -15.88 5.02
C LEU A 141 -7.65 -16.37 4.02
N ILE A 142 -6.55 -16.96 4.51
CA ILE A 142 -5.46 -17.47 3.67
C ILE A 142 -5.96 -18.57 2.71
N ASN A 143 -6.91 -19.39 3.15
CA ASN A 143 -7.38 -20.56 2.42
C ASN A 143 -8.56 -20.23 1.48
N GLU A 144 -9.47 -19.36 1.89
CA GLU A 144 -10.74 -19.12 1.17
C GLU A 144 -10.57 -18.24 -0.07
N TYR A 145 -9.70 -17.23 -0.01
CA TYR A 145 -9.55 -16.27 -1.11
C TYR A 145 -8.30 -16.50 -1.98
N GLY A 146 -7.49 -17.54 -1.70
CA GLY A 146 -6.28 -17.91 -2.48
C GLY A 146 -5.16 -16.85 -2.52
N PHE A 147 -5.45 -15.61 -2.14
CA PHE A 147 -4.63 -14.40 -2.23
C PHE A 147 -4.79 -13.45 -1.04
N ALA A 148 -5.64 -13.77 -0.05
CA ALA A 148 -5.87 -12.87 1.09
C ALA A 148 -4.69 -12.83 2.08
N THR A 149 -3.45 -12.96 1.59
CA THR A 149 -2.29 -12.41 2.28
C THR A 149 -2.26 -10.89 2.21
N ASP A 150 -3.00 -10.26 1.31
CA ASP A 150 -2.89 -8.83 1.03
C ASP A 150 -3.93 -7.97 1.77
N VAL A 151 -4.84 -8.61 2.49
CA VAL A 151 -5.83 -7.94 3.34
C VAL A 151 -5.66 -8.35 4.80
N PHE A 152 -6.17 -7.53 5.71
CA PHE A 152 -6.28 -7.84 7.13
C PHE A 152 -7.56 -7.21 7.67
N THR A 153 -8.03 -7.71 8.80
CA THR A 153 -9.21 -7.17 9.47
C THR A 153 -8.84 -6.00 10.38
N VAL A 154 -9.69 -4.98 10.38
CA VAL A 154 -9.67 -3.90 11.36
C VAL A 154 -11.01 -3.84 12.08
N CYS A 155 -10.96 -3.44 13.35
CA CYS A 155 -12.10 -3.36 14.23
C CYS A 155 -12.25 -1.91 14.70
N TRP A 156 -13.47 -1.39 14.63
CA TRP A 156 -13.81 -0.10 15.19
C TRP A 156 -13.68 -0.15 16.72
N TYR A 157 -12.71 0.56 17.27
CA TYR A 157 -12.34 0.45 18.68
C TYR A 157 -11.89 1.80 19.22
N TRP A 158 -12.10 2.02 20.50
CA TRP A 158 -11.51 3.13 21.24
C TRP A 158 -11.11 2.64 22.62
N GLU A 159 -10.03 3.22 23.13
CA GLU A 159 -9.61 2.96 24.51
C GLU A 159 -10.40 3.86 25.47
N HIS A 160 -10.90 3.29 26.56
CA HIS A 160 -11.54 4.06 27.63
C HIS A 160 -10.49 4.34 28.71
N ALA A 161 -10.15 5.61 28.90
CA ALA A 161 -9.03 6.03 29.75
C ALA A 161 -9.20 5.79 31.27
N VAL A 162 -10.17 5.00 31.75
CA VAL A 162 -10.47 4.97 33.19
C VAL A 162 -10.99 3.66 33.78
N GLU A 163 -11.74 2.83 33.05
CA GLU A 163 -12.37 1.62 33.64
C GLU A 163 -11.73 0.31 33.17
N SER A 164 -11.34 0.19 31.90
CA SER A 164 -10.67 -1.02 31.40
C SER A 164 -9.21 -1.13 31.86
N GLU A 165 -8.59 -0.05 32.36
CA GLU A 165 -7.20 -0.11 32.83
C GLU A 165 -7.04 -0.71 34.23
N GLN A 166 -8.08 -0.65 35.08
CA GLN A 166 -8.00 -1.18 36.46
C GLN A 166 -7.81 -2.70 36.46
N GLU A 167 -8.48 -3.41 35.55
CA GLU A 167 -8.31 -4.85 35.37
C GLU A 167 -6.89 -5.21 34.93
N TYR A 168 -6.21 -4.36 34.15
CA TYR A 168 -4.81 -4.56 33.76
C TYR A 168 -3.81 -3.92 34.73
N ASP A 169 -4.24 -3.30 35.83
CA ASP A 169 -3.36 -2.62 36.79
C ASP A 169 -2.85 -3.55 37.90
N HIS A 170 -3.49 -4.69 38.13
CA HIS A 170 -3.04 -5.65 39.15
C HIS A 170 -1.61 -6.14 38.86
N GLU A 171 -0.74 -6.08 39.88
CA GLU A 171 0.67 -6.51 39.80
C GLU A 171 0.84 -8.03 39.56
N ASP A 172 -0.24 -8.81 39.68
CA ASP A 172 -0.27 -10.28 39.59
C ASP A 172 -0.65 -10.84 38.21
N PHE A 173 -0.64 -10.02 37.14
CA PHE A 173 -0.87 -10.55 35.78
C PHE A 173 0.36 -11.30 35.27
N ASP A 174 0.38 -12.58 35.62
CA ASP A 174 1.23 -13.66 35.13
C ASP A 174 1.47 -13.59 33.61
N ASP A 175 2.74 -13.73 33.22
CA ASP A 175 3.26 -13.63 31.85
C ASP A 175 2.98 -14.90 31.01
N GLY A 176 2.47 -15.94 31.64
CA GLY A 176 2.14 -17.25 31.07
C GLY A 176 0.76 -17.37 30.41
N TRP A 177 0.06 -16.29 30.07
CA TRP A 177 -1.28 -16.40 29.46
C TRP A 177 -1.32 -17.21 28.16
N LYS A 178 -0.18 -17.33 27.46
CA LYS A 178 -0.02 -18.14 26.25
C LYS A 178 -0.08 -19.65 26.52
N ASP A 179 0.12 -20.07 27.77
CA ASP A 179 0.08 -21.46 28.21
C ASP A 179 -1.31 -21.86 28.74
N LEU A 180 -2.22 -20.89 28.89
CA LEU A 180 -3.62 -21.12 29.22
C LEU A 180 -4.38 -21.67 28.01
N ASP A 181 -5.45 -22.42 28.25
CA ASP A 181 -6.36 -22.80 27.19
C ASP A 181 -7.29 -21.64 26.77
N ASP A 182 -7.97 -21.81 25.64
CA ASP A 182 -8.81 -20.76 25.07
C ASP A 182 -9.96 -20.36 26.02
N GLU A 183 -10.48 -21.27 26.84
CA GLU A 183 -11.59 -21.00 27.79
C GLU A 183 -11.09 -20.11 28.94
N ASP A 184 -9.95 -20.44 29.52
CA ASP A 184 -9.30 -19.66 30.58
C ASP A 184 -8.85 -18.29 30.07
N ILE A 185 -8.33 -18.19 28.84
CA ILE A 185 -7.97 -16.92 28.22
C ILE A 185 -9.21 -16.03 28.06
N MET A 186 -10.31 -16.56 27.54
CA MET A 186 -11.54 -15.79 27.34
C MET A 186 -12.19 -15.39 28.66
N SER A 187 -12.17 -16.27 29.66
CA SER A 187 -12.65 -15.98 31.02
C SER A 187 -11.87 -14.85 31.68
N ARG A 188 -10.54 -14.82 31.49
CA ARG A 188 -9.64 -13.85 32.15
C ARG A 188 -9.48 -12.53 31.38
N TYR A 189 -9.52 -12.54 30.06
CA TYR A 189 -9.17 -11.38 29.22
C TYR A 189 -10.26 -10.99 28.20
N GLY A 190 -11.37 -11.72 28.16
CA GLY A 190 -12.50 -11.44 27.27
C GLY A 190 -13.48 -10.44 27.87
N GLU A 191 -13.79 -9.38 27.12
CA GLU A 191 -14.85 -8.42 27.45
C GLU A 191 -15.94 -8.42 26.36
N SER A 192 -17.19 -8.09 26.71
CA SER A 192 -18.23 -7.89 25.69
C SER A 192 -17.93 -6.66 24.82
N GLY A 193 -17.83 -6.89 23.52
CA GLY A 193 -17.60 -5.92 22.47
C GLY A 193 -18.86 -5.25 21.92
N GLN A 194 -20.06 -5.58 22.43
CA GLN A 194 -21.35 -5.08 21.90
C GLN A 194 -21.46 -3.56 21.86
N ARG A 195 -20.71 -2.85 22.72
CA ARG A 195 -20.69 -1.38 22.77
C ARG A 195 -19.89 -0.73 21.63
N PHE A 196 -18.96 -1.45 21.01
CA PHE A 196 -18.10 -0.91 19.96
C PHE A 196 -18.82 -0.93 18.61
N ILE A 197 -19.88 -0.14 18.49
CA ILE A 197 -20.69 -0.02 17.28
C ILE A 197 -20.22 1.19 16.49
N ARG A 198 -19.88 0.98 15.22
CA ARG A 198 -19.67 2.07 14.28
C ARG A 198 -21.01 2.62 13.82
N HIS A 199 -21.28 3.89 14.10
CA HIS A 199 -22.42 4.61 13.54
C HIS A 199 -22.01 5.38 12.27
N ALA A 200 -22.81 5.29 11.21
CA ALA A 200 -22.50 5.93 9.92
C ALA A 200 -22.62 7.47 9.96
N SER A 201 -23.19 8.05 11.02
CA SER A 201 -23.66 9.44 11.05
C SER A 201 -23.20 10.29 12.25
N THR A 202 -22.29 9.80 13.11
CA THR A 202 -21.88 10.52 14.32
C THR A 202 -20.38 10.75 14.38
N ASN A 203 -20.00 11.85 15.06
CA ASN A 203 -18.63 12.15 15.52
C ASN A 203 -18.18 11.13 16.59
N ASP A 204 -18.21 9.84 16.26
CA ASP A 204 -17.75 8.79 17.16
C ASP A 204 -16.23 8.92 17.35
N TYR A 205 -15.78 8.81 18.61
CA TYR A 205 -14.36 8.87 19.01
C TYR A 205 -13.58 7.56 18.72
N GLY A 206 -14.12 6.69 17.87
CA GLY A 206 -13.50 5.42 17.51
C GLY A 206 -12.49 5.56 16.36
N GLU A 207 -11.55 4.63 16.33
CA GLU A 207 -10.62 4.46 15.21
C GLU A 207 -10.62 3.00 14.78
N PHE A 208 -10.16 2.74 13.56
CA PHE A 208 -9.93 1.37 13.11
C PHE A 208 -8.59 0.85 13.63
N TRP A 209 -8.65 -0.13 14.52
CA TRP A 209 -7.48 -0.82 15.05
C TRP A 209 -7.30 -2.15 14.32
N PRO A 210 -6.07 -2.59 14.03
CA PRO A 210 -5.84 -3.93 13.50
C PRO A 210 -6.42 -4.97 14.46
N CYS A 211 -7.12 -5.96 13.94
CA CYS A 211 -7.69 -7.04 14.75
C CYS A 211 -7.66 -8.38 14.00
N SER A 212 -7.76 -9.48 14.75
CA SER A 212 -7.99 -10.81 14.20
C SER A 212 -9.39 -11.26 14.58
N VAL A 213 -10.15 -11.79 13.63
CA VAL A 213 -11.43 -12.46 13.88
C VAL A 213 -11.13 -13.90 14.21
N ILE A 214 -11.40 -14.29 15.46
CA ILE A 214 -11.04 -15.60 16.03
C ILE A 214 -12.17 -16.60 15.83
N HIS A 215 -13.39 -16.16 16.11
CA HIS A 215 -14.57 -17.01 16.06
C HIS A 215 -15.80 -16.18 15.68
N LYS A 216 -16.69 -16.76 14.88
CA LYS A 216 -18.03 -16.23 14.67
C LYS A 216 -18.92 -16.83 15.75
N ASN A 217 -19.54 -16.00 16.56
CA ASN A 217 -20.40 -16.50 17.62
C ASN A 217 -21.66 -17.12 16.99
N ASP A 218 -22.01 -18.31 17.47
CA ASP A 218 -23.27 -18.96 17.14
C ASP A 218 -24.40 -18.26 17.92
N ASP A 219 -24.72 -17.04 17.52
CA ASP A 219 -25.92 -16.35 17.99
C ASP A 219 -27.09 -17.12 17.36
N GLY A 220 -27.62 -18.08 18.13
CA GLY A 220 -28.49 -19.16 17.68
C GLY A 220 -29.38 -18.75 16.51
N ASN A 221 -29.26 -19.50 15.42
CA ASN A 221 -30.05 -19.37 14.19
C ASN A 221 -31.55 -19.20 14.50
N ALA A 222 -32.01 -17.97 14.77
CA ALA A 222 -33.36 -17.59 14.48
C ALA A 222 -33.41 -17.54 12.95
N PRO A 223 -34.22 -18.37 12.27
CA PRO A 223 -34.22 -18.48 10.81
C PRO A 223 -34.56 -17.18 10.05
N ASN A 224 -34.82 -16.08 10.78
CA ASN A 224 -35.15 -14.76 10.27
C ASN A 224 -34.30 -13.61 10.87
N SER A 225 -33.19 -13.88 11.59
CA SER A 225 -32.32 -12.78 12.05
C SER A 225 -31.61 -12.13 10.86
N PRO A 226 -31.58 -10.79 10.77
CA PRO A 226 -30.81 -10.08 9.76
C PRO A 226 -29.35 -10.54 9.77
N LYS A 227 -28.74 -10.77 8.60
CA LYS A 227 -27.33 -11.17 8.47
C LYS A 227 -26.34 -10.17 9.12
N ASP A 228 -26.79 -8.96 9.42
CA ASP A 228 -26.00 -7.88 10.04
C ASP A 228 -25.95 -7.94 11.58
N ASP A 229 -26.73 -8.85 12.21
CA ASP A 229 -26.74 -9.02 13.67
C ASP A 229 -25.72 -10.07 14.17
N SER A 230 -24.97 -10.72 13.27
CA SER A 230 -23.97 -11.70 13.68
C SER A 230 -22.87 -11.04 14.52
N THR A 231 -22.51 -11.68 15.63
CA THR A 231 -21.41 -11.24 16.46
C THR A 231 -20.19 -12.16 16.36
N TYR A 232 -19.05 -11.63 16.78
CA TYR A 232 -17.75 -12.26 16.63
C TYR A 232 -16.94 -12.13 17.92
N THR A 233 -16.03 -13.08 18.11
CA THR A 233 -14.91 -12.92 19.04
C THR A 233 -13.70 -12.44 18.27
N VAL A 234 -13.16 -11.29 18.67
CA VAL A 234 -12.03 -10.62 18.00
C VAL A 234 -10.89 -10.37 18.98
N ARG A 235 -9.66 -10.38 18.48
CA ARG A 235 -8.47 -9.94 19.20
C ARG A 235 -8.02 -8.59 18.66
N ILE A 236 -7.91 -7.59 19.52
CA ILE A 236 -7.43 -6.25 19.15
C ILE A 236 -5.90 -6.20 19.25
N TYR A 237 -5.27 -5.55 18.27
CA TYR A 237 -3.83 -5.25 18.28
C TYR A 237 -3.61 -3.74 18.38
N PRO A 238 -2.55 -3.31 19.06
CA PRO A 238 -2.24 -1.90 19.26
C PRO A 238 -2.02 -1.20 17.92
N SER A 239 -2.62 -0.02 17.77
CA SER A 239 -2.24 0.87 16.68
C SER A 239 -0.93 1.58 17.02
N LYS A 240 0.08 1.46 16.15
CA LYS A 240 1.39 2.14 16.32
C LYS A 240 1.31 3.66 16.14
N THR A 241 0.16 4.19 15.73
CA THR A 241 -0.03 5.62 15.46
C THR A 241 -0.44 6.43 16.68
N LEU A 242 -0.76 5.78 17.80
CA LEU A 242 -1.17 6.45 19.03
C LEU A 242 0.06 6.86 19.85
N THR A 243 0.00 8.07 20.40
CA THR A 243 1.07 8.65 21.23
C THR A 243 1.22 7.91 22.56
N ASP A 244 0.13 7.35 23.06
CA ASP A 244 0.10 6.57 24.29
C ASP A 244 -0.13 5.09 23.97
N THR A 245 0.76 4.24 24.47
CA THR A 245 0.64 2.79 24.33
C THR A 245 -0.29 2.25 25.41
N PRO A 246 -1.36 1.51 25.05
CA PRO A 246 -2.25 0.89 26.02
C PRO A 246 -1.51 0.05 27.07
N LYS A 247 -1.96 0.08 28.34
CA LYS A 247 -1.34 -0.69 29.43
C LYS A 247 -1.28 -2.19 29.16
N TRP A 248 -2.33 -2.77 28.58
CA TRP A 248 -2.33 -4.19 28.22
C TRP A 248 -1.26 -4.51 27.16
N HIS A 249 -1.01 -3.59 26.21
CA HIS A 249 0.04 -3.78 25.21
C HIS A 249 1.44 -3.68 25.84
N SER A 250 1.68 -2.68 26.68
CA SER A 250 2.99 -2.49 27.34
C SER A 250 3.35 -3.65 28.27
N ARG A 251 2.36 -4.33 28.85
CA ARG A 251 2.52 -5.55 29.65
C ARG A 251 2.52 -6.86 28.84
N GLY A 252 2.35 -6.81 27.51
CA GLY A 252 2.33 -8.01 26.66
C GLY A 252 1.08 -8.89 26.82
N LEU A 253 0.00 -8.32 27.36
CA LEU A 253 -1.28 -9.00 27.61
C LEU A 253 -2.19 -8.93 26.37
N PRO A 254 -3.10 -9.89 26.19
CA PRO A 254 -4.04 -9.87 25.07
C PRO A 254 -5.25 -8.98 25.36
N ARG A 255 -5.92 -8.54 24.29
CA ARG A 255 -7.21 -7.83 24.34
C ARG A 255 -8.23 -8.55 23.48
N PHE A 256 -9.12 -9.31 24.10
CA PHE A 256 -10.18 -10.05 23.41
C PHE A 256 -11.54 -9.40 23.65
N LEU A 257 -12.34 -9.30 22.60
CA LEU A 257 -13.72 -8.82 22.66
C LEU A 257 -14.66 -9.87 22.10
N THR A 258 -15.58 -10.37 22.93
CA THR A 258 -16.65 -11.31 22.53
C THR A 258 -17.90 -10.53 22.13
N ASN A 259 -18.84 -11.13 21.41
CA ASN A 259 -20.09 -10.46 20.99
C ASN A 259 -19.84 -9.14 20.21
N PHE A 260 -18.73 -9.07 19.46
CA PHE A 260 -18.32 -7.91 18.71
C PHE A 260 -19.13 -7.82 17.41
N PRO A 261 -19.77 -6.67 17.11
CA PRO A 261 -20.73 -6.58 16.02
C PRO A 261 -20.07 -6.60 14.63
N ARG A 262 -20.64 -7.37 13.70
CA ARG A 262 -20.20 -7.48 12.29
C ARG A 262 -19.93 -6.15 11.60
N LYS A 263 -20.83 -5.18 11.75
CA LYS A 263 -20.75 -3.83 11.15
C LYS A 263 -19.54 -3.00 11.61
N SER A 264 -18.91 -3.40 12.71
CA SER A 264 -17.72 -2.76 13.25
C SER A 264 -16.42 -3.43 12.82
N ILE A 265 -16.49 -4.47 11.98
CA ILE A 265 -15.33 -5.15 11.40
C ILE A 265 -15.25 -4.80 9.90
N GLN A 266 -14.07 -4.42 9.44
CA GLN A 266 -13.79 -4.15 8.02
C GLN A 266 -12.51 -4.84 7.55
N TYR A 267 -12.42 -5.07 6.25
CA TYR A 267 -11.19 -5.43 5.58
C TYR A 267 -10.41 -4.18 5.19
N PHE A 268 -9.12 -4.20 5.43
CA PHE A 268 -8.17 -3.20 4.96
C PHE A 268 -7.07 -3.89 4.16
N THR A 269 -6.51 -3.20 3.18
CA THR A 269 -5.33 -3.68 2.47
C THR A 269 -4.10 -3.54 3.36
N LYS A 270 -3.27 -4.57 3.42
CA LYS A 270 -1.95 -4.46 4.05
C LYS A 270 -1.14 -3.36 3.37
N PRO A 271 -0.25 -2.66 4.11
CA PRO A 271 0.64 -1.67 3.53
C PRO A 271 1.42 -2.27 2.35
N TYR A 272 1.49 -1.50 1.25
CA TYR A 272 2.19 -1.90 0.01
C TYR A 272 1.63 -3.14 -0.69
N ARG A 273 0.37 -3.50 -0.44
CA ARG A 273 -0.30 -4.66 -1.04
C ARG A 273 -1.63 -4.33 -1.71
N SER A 274 -1.93 -3.04 -1.91
CA SER A 274 -3.15 -2.64 -2.61
C SER A 274 -3.03 -2.87 -4.11
N ASP A 275 -4.13 -2.72 -4.83
CA ASP A 275 -4.19 -2.96 -6.27
C ASP A 275 -3.14 -2.13 -7.04
N GLN A 276 -2.79 -0.93 -6.54
CA GLN A 276 -1.71 -0.11 -7.07
C GLN A 276 -0.31 -0.72 -6.93
N HIS A 277 -0.14 -1.79 -6.15
CA HIS A 277 1.11 -2.52 -5.89
C HIS A 277 1.18 -3.86 -6.64
N LEU A 278 0.14 -4.23 -7.39
CA LEU A 278 0.16 -5.44 -8.20
C LEU A 278 1.30 -5.37 -9.23
N PRO A 279 2.04 -6.47 -9.48
CA PRO A 279 3.20 -6.46 -10.39
C PRO A 279 2.88 -5.84 -11.75
N ASP A 280 1.71 -6.17 -12.29
CA ASP A 280 1.27 -5.75 -13.62
C ASP A 280 0.31 -4.55 -13.58
N ALA A 281 0.19 -3.85 -12.44
CA ALA A 281 -0.57 -2.60 -12.39
C ALA A 281 0.15 -1.50 -13.19
N PHE A 282 -0.61 -0.81 -14.05
CA PHE A 282 -0.11 0.34 -14.77
C PHE A 282 0.29 1.47 -13.82
N ARG A 283 1.51 1.99 -14.01
CA ARG A 283 2.03 3.13 -13.27
C ARG A 283 2.79 4.02 -14.23
N HIS A 284 2.33 5.25 -14.37
CA HIS A 284 3.02 6.27 -15.14
C HIS A 284 2.76 7.63 -14.51
N HIS A 285 3.76 8.51 -14.55
CA HIS A 285 3.57 9.87 -14.07
C HIS A 285 2.72 10.65 -15.08
N ILE A 286 1.88 11.55 -14.57
CA ILE A 286 1.25 12.59 -15.38
C ILE A 286 2.36 13.52 -15.90
N GLU A 287 2.37 13.78 -17.20
CA GLU A 287 3.34 14.66 -17.82
C GLU A 287 2.99 16.13 -17.53
N ILE A 288 3.99 16.92 -17.16
CA ILE A 288 3.89 18.38 -17.08
C ILE A 288 4.29 18.93 -18.45
N ASN A 289 3.42 19.74 -19.05
CA ASN A 289 3.63 20.31 -20.37
C ASN A 289 4.88 21.21 -20.43
N ASP A 290 5.53 21.18 -21.60
CA ASP A 290 6.72 21.97 -21.92
C ASP A 290 6.54 23.48 -21.70
N ASP A 291 5.33 24.01 -21.88
CA ASP A 291 5.01 25.45 -21.81
C ASP A 291 5.15 26.01 -20.39
N ILE A 292 4.99 25.16 -19.37
CA ILE A 292 5.14 25.56 -17.98
C ILE A 292 6.35 24.91 -17.30
N PHE A 293 6.95 23.86 -17.87
CA PHE A 293 8.07 23.17 -17.22
C PHE A 293 9.38 23.98 -17.34
N PRO A 294 10.02 24.41 -16.24
CA PRO A 294 11.24 25.21 -16.29
C PRO A 294 12.39 24.53 -17.05
N GLU A 295 13.00 25.27 -17.98
CA GLU A 295 14.09 24.77 -18.83
C GLU A 295 15.29 24.28 -18.02
N GLN A 296 15.63 24.96 -16.92
CA GLN A 296 16.76 24.56 -16.06
C GLN A 296 16.51 23.24 -15.31
N TRP A 297 15.29 22.72 -15.30
CA TRP A 297 15.00 21.39 -14.75
C TRP A 297 15.12 20.27 -15.80
N LYS A 298 15.28 20.62 -17.09
CA LYS A 298 15.44 19.64 -18.19
C LYS A 298 16.90 19.16 -18.25
N ASN A 299 17.26 18.29 -17.31
CA ASN A 299 18.63 17.79 -17.13
C ASN A 299 18.89 16.43 -17.81
N ARG A 300 17.94 15.86 -18.55
CA ARG A 300 18.13 14.65 -19.36
C ARG A 300 18.45 14.99 -20.81
N LYS A 301 19.29 14.18 -21.45
CA LYS A 301 19.67 14.36 -22.85
C LYS A 301 18.50 14.03 -23.80
N PRO A 302 18.33 14.75 -24.93
CA PRO A 302 17.38 14.38 -25.98
C PRO A 302 17.65 12.94 -26.45
N GLY A 303 16.60 12.12 -26.52
CA GLY A 303 16.73 10.69 -26.83
C GLY A 303 17.10 9.79 -25.64
N TRP A 304 17.05 10.30 -24.41
CA TRP A 304 17.04 9.48 -23.20
C TRP A 304 15.75 8.65 -23.16
N LYS A 305 15.76 7.51 -23.86
CA LYS A 305 14.81 6.43 -23.57
C LYS A 305 15.18 5.96 -22.17
N GLY A 306 14.28 6.17 -21.20
CA GLY A 306 14.44 5.69 -19.83
C GLY A 306 15.07 4.32 -19.85
N VAL A 307 16.09 4.14 -19.01
CA VAL A 307 17.05 3.03 -18.99
C VAL A 307 16.40 1.68 -19.33
N HIS A 308 16.23 1.36 -20.61
CA HIS A 308 16.33 0.00 -21.13
C HIS A 308 17.83 -0.33 -21.19
N ALA A 309 18.59 0.01 -20.14
CA ALA A 309 19.93 -0.51 -20.08
C ALA A 309 19.77 -2.00 -19.85
N LYS A 310 20.23 -2.72 -20.87
CA LYS A 310 20.45 -4.15 -20.83
C LYS A 310 20.95 -4.53 -19.44
N SER A 311 20.23 -5.43 -18.78
CA SER A 311 20.58 -5.89 -17.45
C SER A 311 22.01 -6.40 -17.46
N THR A 312 22.83 -5.91 -16.54
CA THR A 312 24.24 -6.31 -16.41
C THR A 312 24.35 -7.76 -15.90
N PHE A 313 23.42 -8.15 -15.04
CA PHE A 313 23.31 -9.50 -14.50
C PHE A 313 22.19 -10.26 -15.20
N LYS A 314 22.29 -11.59 -15.18
CA LYS A 314 21.28 -12.52 -15.69
C LYS A 314 20.83 -13.46 -14.58
N LYS A 315 19.70 -14.14 -14.79
CA LYS A 315 19.24 -15.21 -13.91
C LYS A 315 20.39 -16.20 -13.62
N ASP A 316 20.45 -16.65 -12.38
CA ASP A 316 21.45 -17.54 -11.79
C ASP A 316 22.85 -16.93 -11.57
N ASP A 317 23.07 -15.65 -11.93
CA ASP A 317 24.32 -14.97 -11.57
C ASP A 317 24.46 -14.87 -10.05
N ARG A 318 25.67 -15.14 -9.56
CA ARG A 318 26.03 -15.00 -8.16
C ARG A 318 26.51 -13.59 -7.90
N VAL A 319 25.95 -12.98 -6.86
CA VAL A 319 26.17 -11.59 -6.54
C VAL A 319 26.34 -11.38 -5.05
N LEU A 320 26.79 -10.18 -4.70
CA LEU A 320 26.59 -9.60 -3.39
C LEU A 320 25.47 -8.57 -3.52
N ALA A 321 24.40 -8.71 -2.74
CA ALA A 321 23.29 -7.78 -2.69
C ALA A 321 23.28 -7.01 -1.36
N ASN A 322 23.03 -5.71 -1.42
CA ASN A 322 22.94 -4.84 -0.25
C ASN A 322 21.52 -4.91 0.33
N TYR A 323 21.36 -5.73 1.37
CA TYR A 323 20.05 -6.01 1.96
C TYR A 323 19.37 -4.75 2.47
N LEU A 324 18.18 -4.46 1.93
CA LEU A 324 17.38 -3.28 2.25
C LEU A 324 18.13 -1.94 2.11
N GLY A 325 19.23 -1.89 1.33
CA GLY A 325 20.06 -0.70 1.18
C GLY A 325 20.80 -0.25 2.45
N ARG A 326 20.85 -1.07 3.52
CA ARG A 326 21.40 -0.70 4.84
C ARG A 326 22.93 -0.75 4.94
N GLY A 327 23.62 -0.92 3.82
CA GLY A 327 25.08 -0.94 3.72
C GLY A 327 25.73 -2.29 4.04
N ARG A 328 24.93 -3.34 4.27
CA ARG A 328 25.40 -4.70 4.54
C ARG A 328 25.21 -5.56 3.29
N TRP A 329 26.29 -6.17 2.83
CA TRP A 329 26.32 -6.94 1.59
C TRP A 329 26.29 -8.43 1.90
N TYR A 330 25.28 -9.13 1.39
CA TYR A 330 25.06 -10.56 1.60
C TYR A 330 25.16 -11.32 0.28
N LYS A 331 25.51 -12.60 0.36
CA LYS A 331 25.56 -13.48 -0.80
C LYS A 331 24.14 -13.73 -1.30
N ALA A 332 23.94 -13.56 -2.59
CA ALA A 332 22.66 -13.77 -3.23
C ALA A 332 22.83 -14.32 -4.65
N THR A 333 21.73 -14.83 -5.20
CA THR A 333 21.61 -15.26 -6.58
C THR A 333 20.51 -14.45 -7.26
N ILE A 334 20.73 -14.03 -8.51
CA ILE A 334 19.71 -13.37 -9.31
C ILE A 334 18.63 -14.39 -9.69
N GLU A 335 17.41 -14.19 -9.20
CA GLU A 335 16.24 -15.00 -9.57
C GLU A 335 15.61 -14.48 -10.87
N ARG A 336 15.53 -13.16 -11.02
CA ARG A 336 14.97 -12.52 -12.20
C ARG A 336 15.70 -11.21 -12.51
N ALA A 337 16.05 -11.01 -13.78
CA ALA A 337 16.60 -9.75 -14.29
C ALA A 337 15.54 -9.02 -15.10
N LYS A 338 15.22 -7.77 -14.71
CA LYS A 338 14.23 -6.92 -15.37
C LYS A 338 14.91 -5.99 -16.38
N SER A 339 14.17 -5.56 -17.40
CA SER A 339 14.69 -4.73 -18.51
C SER A 339 15.15 -3.33 -18.12
N ASN A 340 14.91 -2.92 -16.87
CA ASN A 340 15.20 -1.60 -16.31
C ASN A 340 16.38 -1.60 -15.31
N LYS A 341 17.24 -2.62 -15.30
CA LYS A 341 18.31 -2.81 -14.30
C LYS A 341 17.81 -2.99 -12.85
N HIS A 342 16.61 -3.52 -12.69
CA HIS A 342 16.14 -4.05 -11.41
C HIS A 342 16.17 -5.57 -11.42
N TYR A 343 16.33 -6.17 -10.24
CA TYR A 343 16.53 -7.60 -10.09
C TYR A 343 15.74 -8.12 -8.90
N ASP A 344 15.21 -9.32 -9.03
CA ASP A 344 14.75 -10.08 -7.87
C ASP A 344 15.92 -10.99 -7.45
N VAL A 345 16.30 -10.95 -6.18
CA VAL A 345 17.48 -11.64 -5.63
C VAL A 345 17.08 -12.55 -4.48
N VAL A 346 17.72 -13.72 -4.39
CA VAL A 346 17.52 -14.68 -3.31
C VAL A 346 18.79 -14.76 -2.47
N TYR A 347 18.69 -14.45 -1.18
CA TYR A 347 19.80 -14.53 -0.25
C TYR A 347 20.13 -15.97 0.10
N THR A 348 21.41 -16.32 0.10
CA THR A 348 21.83 -17.73 0.25
C THR A 348 21.74 -18.24 1.68
N ASP A 349 21.72 -17.33 2.66
CA ASP A 349 21.81 -17.68 4.08
C ASP A 349 20.45 -18.09 4.66
N ASP A 350 19.37 -17.46 4.19
CA ASP A 350 18.01 -17.63 4.71
C ASP A 350 16.95 -17.86 3.62
N SER A 351 17.36 -17.93 2.34
CA SER A 351 16.46 -18.08 1.18
C SER A 351 15.41 -16.96 1.05
N VAL A 352 15.64 -15.80 1.68
CA VAL A 352 14.75 -14.64 1.56
C VAL A 352 14.86 -14.05 0.15
N VAL A 353 13.70 -13.76 -0.45
CA VAL A 353 13.61 -13.10 -1.75
C VAL A 353 13.39 -11.60 -1.57
N GLU A 354 14.30 -10.78 -2.09
CA GLU A 354 14.12 -9.33 -2.21
C GLU A 354 13.85 -8.98 -3.66
N ARG A 355 12.71 -8.33 -3.89
CA ARG A 355 12.21 -8.02 -5.24
C ARG A 355 12.52 -6.58 -5.61
N ASP A 356 12.69 -6.37 -6.91
CA ASP A 356 12.86 -5.05 -7.52
C ASP A 356 14.08 -4.25 -7.02
N LEU A 357 15.16 -4.96 -6.67
CA LEU A 357 16.40 -4.36 -6.22
C LEU A 357 17.12 -3.66 -7.38
N ASN A 358 17.43 -2.37 -7.22
CA ASN A 358 18.18 -1.60 -8.22
C ASN A 358 19.62 -2.12 -8.35
N GLU A 359 20.18 -2.14 -9.58
CA GLU A 359 21.55 -2.59 -9.86
C GLU A 359 22.62 -1.97 -8.97
N SER A 360 22.44 -0.72 -8.51
CA SER A 360 23.38 -0.04 -7.61
C SER A 360 23.56 -0.77 -6.27
N PHE A 361 22.62 -1.61 -5.88
CA PHE A 361 22.67 -2.46 -4.69
C PHE A 361 23.22 -3.87 -4.97
N ILE A 362 23.79 -4.12 -6.15
CA ILE A 362 24.27 -5.43 -6.57
C ILE A 362 25.73 -5.33 -7.06
N LYS A 363 26.58 -6.23 -6.58
CA LYS A 363 27.99 -6.37 -7.00
C LYS A 363 28.26 -7.77 -7.53
N LYS A 364 29.12 -7.89 -8.54
CA LYS A 364 29.64 -9.19 -8.99
C LYS A 364 30.29 -9.94 -7.83
N SER A 365 30.09 -11.26 -7.78
CA SER A 365 30.76 -12.09 -6.80
C SER A 365 31.08 -13.48 -7.34
N ASP A 366 32.30 -13.93 -7.08
CA ASP A 366 32.81 -15.22 -7.56
C ASP A 366 32.82 -16.29 -6.46
N TRP A 367 31.90 -16.21 -5.50
CA TRP A 367 31.86 -17.15 -4.39
C TRP A 367 31.46 -18.56 -4.87
N VAL A 368 32.13 -19.56 -4.29
CA VAL A 368 31.90 -20.98 -4.53
C VAL A 368 31.15 -21.55 -3.32
N THR A 369 30.00 -22.18 -3.53
CA THR A 369 29.42 -23.09 -2.53
C THR A 369 30.30 -24.33 -2.45
N THR A 370 31.01 -24.51 -1.33
CA THR A 370 31.48 -25.85 -0.97
C THR A 370 30.23 -26.70 -0.72
N PRO A 371 30.01 -27.81 -1.44
CA PRO A 371 28.89 -28.69 -1.12
C PRO A 371 29.07 -29.15 0.32
N LEU A 372 28.01 -29.05 1.14
CA LEU A 372 27.97 -29.65 2.46
C LEU A 372 28.24 -31.15 2.32
N ARG A 373 29.48 -31.58 2.58
CA ARG A 373 29.74 -32.98 2.86
C ARG A 373 29.09 -33.28 4.19
N TYR A 374 28.03 -34.08 4.13
CA TYR A 374 27.48 -34.79 5.27
C TYR A 374 28.63 -35.53 5.97
N LEU A 375 29.13 -34.98 7.07
CA LEU A 375 29.94 -35.75 8.02
C LEU A 375 28.96 -36.31 9.03
N GLY A 376 28.73 -37.61 8.88
CA GLY A 376 27.88 -38.40 9.75
C GLY A 376 28.27 -38.24 11.22
N SER A 377 27.23 -38.24 12.03
CA SER A 377 27.18 -38.55 13.45
C SER A 377 28.37 -39.36 13.98
N SER A 378 28.99 -38.86 15.05
CA SER A 378 29.38 -39.72 16.16
C SER A 378 29.20 -38.99 17.48
N LEU A 379 28.30 -39.55 18.30
CA LEU A 379 28.22 -39.42 19.76
C LEU A 379 29.60 -39.42 20.40
N TYR A 380 29.79 -38.64 21.47
CA TYR A 380 30.39 -39.12 22.72
C TYR A 380 29.88 -38.27 23.90
N LEU A 381 29.26 -39.00 24.86
CA LEU A 381 28.94 -38.76 26.28
C LEU A 381 28.83 -37.33 26.81
#